data_AF-G8EMN7-F1
#
_entry.id   AF-G8EMN7-F1
#
_cell.length_a   1.000
_cell.length_b   1.000
_cell.length_c   1.000
_cell.angle_alpha   90.00
_cell.angle_beta   90.00
_cell.angle_gamma   90.00
#
_symmetry.space_group_name_H-M   'P 1'
#
loop_
_entity.id
_entity.type
_entity.pdbx_description
1 polymer ?
#
loop_
_entity_poly.entity_id
_entity_poly.type
_entity_poly.pdbx_seq_one_letter_code
_entity_poly.pdbx_strand_id
1 'polypeptide(L)'
;LSVCTACYIQNCPRGGKRALPEGGVRQCMPCGPGDRGRCFGPSICCGEGLGCLLGSAAAAHCEEENYLLTPCQPGGRPCGPEGGHCASSGLCCDTEGCTM
;
A
#
# COMPACT_ATOMS: atom_id res chain seq x y z
N LEU A 1 -9.36 14.85 50.09
CA LEU A 1 -8.19 14.40 49.31
C LEU A 1 -8.58 13.10 48.62
N SER A 2 -8.87 13.13 47.32
CA SER A 2 -9.21 11.93 46.55
C SER A 2 -7.91 11.36 45.97
N VAL A 3 -7.56 10.13 46.36
CA VAL A 3 -6.40 9.41 45.79
C VAL A 3 -6.89 8.69 44.55
N CYS A 4 -6.60 9.26 43.37
CA CYS A 4 -6.81 8.56 42.12
C CYS A 4 -5.76 7.45 41.98
N THR A 5 -6.18 6.19 42.17
CA THR A 5 -5.39 5.02 41.79
C THR A 5 -5.51 4.81 40.29
N ALA A 6 -4.52 5.28 39.52
CA ALA A 6 -4.40 4.96 38.11
C ALA A 6 -3.78 3.55 37.95
N CYS A 7 -4.48 2.64 37.27
CA CYS A 7 -3.90 1.35 36.89
C CYS A 7 -2.84 1.57 35.79
N TYR A 8 -1.57 1.41 36.15
CA TYR A 8 -0.46 1.47 35.20
C TYR A 8 -0.27 0.10 34.54
N ILE A 9 -0.67 -0.02 33.27
CA ILE A 9 -0.56 -1.26 32.50
C ILE A 9 0.90 -1.40 32.01
N GLN A 10 1.65 -2.29 32.66
CA GLN A 10 3.06 -2.59 32.34
C GLN A 10 3.22 -3.64 31.22
N ASN A 11 2.15 -4.33 30.85
CA ASN A 11 2.16 -5.41 29.86
C ASN A 11 1.53 -5.00 28.52
N CYS A 12 1.75 -3.76 28.07
CA CYS A 12 1.35 -3.40 26.72
C CYS A 12 2.17 -4.21 25.71
N PRO A 13 1.55 -5.03 24.85
CA PRO A 13 2.27 -5.73 23.80
C PRO A 13 3.03 -4.72 22.93
N ARG A 14 4.22 -5.12 22.47
CA ARG A 14 5.09 -4.27 21.64
C ARG A 14 4.38 -3.99 20.31
N GLY A 15 3.70 -2.85 20.22
CA GLY A 15 2.76 -2.60 19.12
C GLY A 15 1.85 -1.39 19.36
N GLY A 16 2.38 -0.30 19.91
CA GLY A 16 1.61 0.95 20.01
C GLY A 16 1.18 1.45 18.62
N LYS A 17 0.21 2.37 18.56
CA LYS A 17 -0.34 3.03 17.36
C LYS A 17 0.68 3.71 16.39
N ARG A 18 1.98 3.53 16.62
CA ARG A 18 3.11 4.01 15.80
C ARG A 18 4.22 2.97 15.64
N ALA A 19 4.03 1.75 16.12
CA ALA A 19 4.98 0.67 15.93
C ALA A 19 4.83 0.18 14.49
N LEU A 20 5.53 0.84 13.56
CA LEU A 20 5.78 0.28 12.24
C LEU A 20 6.52 -1.05 12.49
N PRO A 21 6.03 -2.19 11.99
CA PRO A 21 6.74 -3.45 12.16
C PRO A 21 8.16 -3.30 11.59
N GLU A 22 9.16 -3.71 12.37
CA GLU A 22 10.58 -3.84 12.02
C GLU A 22 10.84 -4.91 10.93
N GLY A 23 9.83 -5.19 10.09
CA GLY A 23 9.94 -6.00 8.89
C GLY A 23 9.54 -5.12 7.73
N GLY A 24 10.45 -4.94 6.77
CA GLY A 24 10.24 -4.06 5.61
C GLY A 24 8.86 -4.19 4.99
N VAL A 25 8.31 -3.07 4.52
CA VAL A 25 6.98 -3.01 3.93
C VAL A 25 6.91 -4.01 2.77
N ARG A 26 5.94 -4.93 2.80
CA ARG A 26 5.79 -5.95 1.75
C ARG A 26 5.44 -5.27 0.42
N GLN A 27 5.80 -5.87 -0.70
CA GLN A 27 5.27 -5.41 -1.98
C GLN A 27 3.76 -5.70 -2.05
N CYS A 28 3.00 -4.76 -2.61
CA CYS A 28 1.60 -5.02 -2.90
C CYS A 28 1.47 -6.19 -3.88
N MET A 29 0.35 -6.88 -3.83
CA MET A 29 0.11 -8.12 -4.51
C MET A 29 0.12 -7.94 -6.03
N PRO A 30 0.44 -9.02 -6.76
CA PRO A 30 0.49 -8.96 -8.21
C PRO A 30 -0.92 -8.83 -8.80
N CYS A 31 -0.97 -8.31 -10.03
CA CYS A 31 -2.20 -8.13 -10.78
C CYS A 31 -1.92 -8.19 -12.29
N GLY A 32 -2.99 -8.31 -13.08
CA GLY A 32 -2.90 -8.34 -14.55
C GLY A 32 -2.43 -9.67 -15.14
N PRO A 33 -2.35 -9.76 -16.48
CA PRO A 33 -2.03 -11.00 -17.18
C PRO A 33 -0.63 -11.50 -16.83
N GLY A 34 -0.57 -12.69 -16.23
CA GLY A 34 0.67 -13.35 -15.85
C GLY A 34 1.37 -12.74 -14.64
N ASP A 35 0.64 -12.07 -13.75
CA ASP A 35 1.16 -11.49 -12.49
C ASP A 35 2.32 -10.51 -12.70
N ARG A 36 2.34 -9.88 -13.89
CA ARG A 36 3.40 -8.95 -14.31
C ARG A 36 3.16 -7.52 -13.80
N GLY A 37 1.96 -7.22 -13.32
CA GLY A 37 1.60 -5.96 -12.71
C GLY A 37 1.64 -6.03 -11.18
N ARG A 38 1.51 -4.86 -10.55
CA ARG A 38 1.37 -4.65 -9.12
C ARG A 38 0.24 -3.68 -8.84
N CYS A 39 -0.38 -3.84 -7.69
CA CYS A 39 -1.44 -2.95 -7.21
C CYS A 39 -0.83 -1.64 -6.68
N PHE A 40 -1.31 -0.51 -7.21
CA PHE A 40 -0.98 0.84 -6.74
C PHE A 40 -2.15 1.48 -5.97
N GLY A 41 -3.35 0.94 -6.14
CA GLY A 41 -4.58 1.35 -5.46
C GLY A 41 -5.66 0.27 -5.64
N PRO A 42 -6.83 0.41 -4.99
CA PRO A 42 -7.88 -0.62 -5.00
C PRO A 42 -8.38 -0.96 -6.42
N SER A 43 -8.33 0.01 -7.33
CA SER A 43 -8.74 -0.16 -8.73
C SER A 43 -7.62 0.18 -9.72
N ILE A 44 -6.34 0.07 -9.30
CA ILE A 44 -5.18 0.47 -10.10
C ILE A 44 -4.16 -0.65 -10.15
N CYS A 45 -4.00 -1.24 -11.35
CA CYS A 45 -2.99 -2.25 -11.63
C CYS A 45 -1.99 -1.75 -12.68
N CYS A 46 -0.70 -1.78 -12.36
CA CYS A 46 0.34 -1.27 -13.26
C CYS A 46 1.54 -2.20 -13.36
N GLY A 47 2.15 -2.28 -14.53
CA GLY A 47 3.35 -3.07 -14.75
C GLY A 47 4.18 -2.58 -15.93
N GLU A 48 5.49 -2.81 -15.85
CA GLU A 48 6.42 -2.47 -16.92
C GLU A 48 6.09 -3.28 -18.19
N GLY A 49 5.74 -2.58 -19.27
CA GLY A 49 5.27 -3.18 -20.52
C GLY A 49 3.77 -3.55 -20.57
N LEU A 50 3.07 -3.58 -19.42
CA LEU A 50 1.60 -3.66 -19.36
C LEU A 50 0.97 -2.27 -19.51
N GLY A 51 1.66 -1.24 -19.00
CA GLY A 51 1.07 0.07 -18.74
C GLY A 51 0.28 0.05 -17.43
N CYS A 52 -0.74 0.89 -17.33
CA CYS A 52 -1.63 0.97 -16.18
C CYS A 52 -3.08 0.75 -16.59
N LEU A 53 -3.76 -0.12 -15.87
CA LEU A 53 -5.14 -0.49 -16.05
C LEU A 53 -5.93 0.02 -14.84
N LEU A 54 -6.70 1.08 -15.03
CA LEU A 54 -7.58 1.65 -14.01
C LEU A 54 -9.01 1.12 -14.19
N GLY A 55 -9.64 0.68 -13.10
CA GLY A 55 -11.05 0.21 -13.11
C GLY A 55 -11.31 -1.02 -13.96
N SER A 56 -10.28 -1.82 -14.25
CA SER A 56 -10.40 -3.04 -15.06
C SER A 56 -10.61 -4.28 -14.19
N ALA A 57 -11.10 -5.37 -14.77
CA ALA A 57 -11.16 -6.67 -14.08
C ALA A 57 -9.79 -7.16 -13.58
N ALA A 58 -8.70 -6.77 -14.27
CA ALA A 58 -7.34 -7.04 -13.84
C ALA A 58 -6.92 -6.26 -12.57
N ALA A 59 -7.58 -5.13 -12.30
CA ALA A 59 -7.36 -4.32 -11.09
C ALA A 59 -8.34 -4.66 -9.97
N ALA A 60 -9.44 -5.37 -10.24
CA ALA A 60 -10.41 -5.77 -9.22
C ALA A 60 -9.79 -6.63 -8.11
N HIS A 61 -8.74 -7.40 -8.43
CA HIS A 61 -7.99 -8.14 -7.42
C HIS A 61 -7.42 -7.20 -6.36
N CYS A 62 -6.94 -6.00 -6.75
CA CYS A 62 -6.29 -5.04 -5.85
C CYS A 62 -7.18 -4.52 -4.70
N GLU A 63 -8.50 -4.67 -4.78
CA GLU A 63 -9.39 -4.37 -3.65
C GLU A 63 -9.14 -5.30 -2.45
N GLU A 64 -8.65 -6.52 -2.70
CA GLU A 64 -8.36 -7.47 -1.63
C GLU A 64 -7.23 -6.97 -0.71
N GLU A 65 -6.37 -6.11 -1.23
CA GLU A 65 -5.30 -5.46 -0.47
C GLU A 65 -5.84 -4.61 0.69
N ASN A 66 -7.06 -4.05 0.55
CA ASN A 66 -7.71 -3.22 1.57
C ASN A 66 -8.14 -4.04 2.80
N TYR A 67 -8.30 -5.35 2.66
CA TYR A 67 -8.64 -6.24 3.77
C TYR A 67 -7.40 -6.76 4.52
N LEU A 68 -6.20 -6.55 3.97
CA LEU A 68 -4.96 -7.01 4.58
C LEU A 68 -4.45 -6.00 5.61
N LEU A 69 -4.35 -6.45 6.86
CA LEU A 69 -3.89 -5.62 7.99
C LEU A 69 -2.40 -5.24 7.93
N THR A 70 -1.65 -5.84 7.02
CA THR A 70 -0.23 -5.57 6.81
C THR A 70 -0.03 -4.54 5.69
N PRO A 71 0.61 -3.39 5.97
CA PRO A 71 0.84 -2.37 4.97
C PRO A 71 1.71 -2.92 3.84
N CYS A 72 1.37 -2.57 2.61
CA CYS A 72 2.17 -2.86 1.44
C CYS A 72 2.63 -1.57 0.77
N GLN A 73 3.66 -1.67 -0.06
CA GLN A 73 4.12 -0.57 -0.90
C GLN A 73 4.14 -1.04 -2.35
N PRO A 74 3.61 -0.23 -3.29
CA PRO A 74 3.78 -0.52 -4.70
C PRO A 74 5.27 -0.53 -5.08
N GLY A 75 5.61 -1.32 -6.09
CA GLY A 75 6.96 -1.34 -6.64
C GLY A 75 7.31 -0.03 -7.34
N GLY A 76 8.61 0.15 -7.62
CA GLY A 76 9.10 1.31 -8.36
C GLY A 76 9.57 2.46 -7.48
N ARG A 77 10.26 3.40 -8.11
CA ARG A 77 10.84 4.57 -7.44
C ARG A 77 9.73 5.57 -7.03
N PRO A 78 9.86 6.26 -5.88
CA PRO A 78 8.93 7.31 -5.52
C PRO A 78 8.96 8.46 -6.54
N CYS A 79 7.81 9.07 -6.80
CA CYS A 79 7.63 10.19 -7.72
C CYS A 79 6.48 11.09 -7.28
N GLY A 80 6.49 12.34 -7.75
CA GLY A 80 5.47 13.33 -7.44
C GLY A 80 5.50 13.83 -5.97
N PRO A 81 4.76 14.90 -5.67
CA PRO A 81 4.67 15.45 -4.32
C PRO A 81 3.78 14.63 -3.38
N GLU A 82 2.81 13.88 -3.93
CA GLU A 82 1.76 13.15 -3.18
C GLU A 82 2.21 11.78 -2.66
N GLY A 83 3.48 11.41 -2.83
CA GLY A 83 3.98 10.08 -2.44
C GLY A 83 3.60 8.96 -3.42
N GLY A 84 3.44 9.30 -4.71
CA GLY A 84 3.23 8.33 -5.78
C GLY A 84 4.48 7.51 -6.08
N HIS A 85 4.31 6.49 -6.91
CA HIS A 85 5.37 5.58 -7.35
C HIS A 85 5.34 5.40 -8.87
N CYS A 86 6.52 5.31 -9.49
CA CYS A 86 6.63 5.10 -10.93
C CYS A 86 6.13 3.69 -11.28
N ALA A 87 5.00 3.66 -11.97
CA ALA A 87 4.27 2.43 -12.25
C ALA A 87 4.60 1.84 -13.64
N SER A 88 5.00 2.71 -14.57
CA SER A 88 5.52 2.37 -15.90
C SER A 88 6.39 3.51 -16.42
N SER A 89 6.94 3.36 -17.63
CA SER A 89 7.84 4.32 -18.28
C SER A 89 7.20 5.71 -18.41
N GLY A 90 7.57 6.62 -17.50
CA GLY A 90 7.06 7.99 -17.46
C GLY A 90 5.63 8.11 -16.92
N LEU A 91 5.18 7.19 -16.08
CA LEU A 91 3.89 7.28 -15.40
C LEU A 91 4.07 7.14 -13.89
N CYS A 92 3.63 8.15 -13.15
CA CYS A 92 3.59 8.19 -11.70
C CYS A 92 2.17 7.89 -11.21
N CYS A 93 2.00 6.86 -10.38
CA CYS A 93 0.69 6.50 -9.83
C CYS A 93 0.69 6.54 -8.31
N ASP A 94 -0.40 7.05 -7.76
CA ASP A 94 -0.76 6.99 -6.37
C ASP A 94 -2.04 6.14 -6.20
N THR A 95 -2.65 6.17 -5.01
CA THR A 95 -3.86 5.38 -4.71
C THR A 95 -5.11 5.88 -5.42
N GLU A 96 -5.16 7.16 -5.79
CA GLU A 96 -6.30 7.81 -6.44
C GLU A 96 -6.19 7.78 -7.97
N GLY A 97 -4.98 7.87 -8.52
CA GLY A 97 -4.81 7.92 -9.96
C GLY A 97 -3.38 7.80 -10.47
N CYS A 98 -3.23 8.03 -11.77
CA CYS A 98 -1.95 8.02 -12.47
C CYS A 98 -1.78 9.30 -13.29
N THR A 99 -0.60 9.89 -13.22
CA THR A 99 -0.18 11.06 -13.97
C THR A 99 1.13 10.78 -14.70
N MET A 100 1.46 11.55 -15.75
CA MET A 100 2.76 11.45 -16.45
C MET A 100 3.81 12.32 -15.77
#